data_AF-A0A9P9N1J3-F1
#
_entry.id   AF-A0A9P9N1J3-F1
#
_cell.length_a   1.000
_cell.length_b   1.000
_cell.length_c   1.000
_cell.angle_alpha   90.00
_cell.angle_beta   90.00
_cell.angle_gamma   90.00
#
_symmetry.space_group_name_H-M   'P 1'
#
loop_
_entity.id
_entity.type
_entity.pdbx_description
1 polymer ?
#
loop_
_entity_poly.entity_id
_entity_poly.type
_entity_poly.pdbx_seq_one_letter_code
_entity_poly.pdbx_strand_id
1 'polypeptide(L)'
;AFLTSISATDLDYVQYLKFVDAPLLTSISLPQLQEVNRFSISLNDKVSPSTGVTLEIPLLFNATQVEIVGSFPRLDCPSLVEIAKSLYITSNRNLSSYNSPSPFATSPTSPGSSLIAVNMPVLTKARDIRVIGNIAELSMPSLATLKLTSDYDDSKYFIHNQLEIFANGEPLVVEFPSLWNVTDISLSGKLSMVSFPALETMYETFKLEPSINMTFDTKPLHRAEQITFAARGYIDCEPATAVWTRIHPSYAIRNYSSEYHCRQPYLEPEKPKKKFPTVAVGLSVGIGIPVWVFFMFSLWHSRKAKKKAGEIAKIPPPDYDAEMAARSAGGEVLPDYGPQRSQGSEVHPGSIIELVDMTRPSPHPPGYEAAIAATGGGSAAVPTVTGSAHTNAESVGDDRPRPRGRS
;
A
#
# COMPACT_ATOMS: atom_id res chain seq x y z
N ALA A 1 -19.55 -22.58 -22.52
CA ALA A 1 -20.30 -22.53 -21.25
C ALA A 1 -19.36 -21.99 -20.19
N PHE A 2 -19.84 -21.07 -19.35
CA PHE A 2 -19.06 -20.55 -18.23
C PHE A 2 -19.44 -21.29 -16.96
N LEU A 3 -18.46 -21.62 -16.11
CA LEU A 3 -18.70 -22.27 -14.84
C LEU A 3 -19.23 -21.24 -13.84
N THR A 4 -20.50 -21.38 -13.45
CA THR A 4 -21.17 -20.46 -12.52
C THR A 4 -21.38 -21.05 -11.13
N SER A 5 -21.47 -22.38 -11.02
CA SER A 5 -21.66 -23.05 -9.73
C SER A 5 -21.00 -24.42 -9.73
N ILE A 6 -20.60 -24.87 -8.53
CA ILE A 6 -20.07 -26.21 -8.27
C ILE A 6 -20.87 -26.82 -7.13
N SER A 7 -21.38 -28.02 -7.32
CA SER A 7 -22.08 -28.79 -6.30
C SER A 7 -21.59 -30.23 -6.32
N ALA A 8 -21.17 -30.74 -5.17
CA ALA A 8 -20.82 -32.15 -4.99
C ALA A 8 -21.41 -32.64 -3.66
N THR A 9 -22.65 -33.12 -3.71
CA THR A 9 -23.43 -33.48 -2.52
C THR A 9 -22.93 -34.73 -1.82
N ASP A 10 -22.30 -35.64 -2.54
CA ASP A 10 -21.90 -36.95 -2.01
C ASP A 10 -20.38 -37.02 -1.74
N LEU A 11 -19.68 -35.90 -1.87
CA LEU A 11 -18.25 -35.81 -1.69
C LEU A 11 -17.93 -35.66 -0.20
N ASP A 12 -17.36 -36.69 0.41
CA ASP A 12 -17.01 -36.76 1.83
C ASP A 12 -15.52 -36.47 2.10
N TYR A 13 -14.65 -36.91 1.20
CA TYR A 13 -13.21 -36.75 1.29
C TYR A 13 -12.60 -36.30 -0.05
N VAL A 14 -11.66 -35.35 0.01
CA VAL A 14 -10.80 -35.01 -1.12
C VAL A 14 -9.35 -34.82 -0.71
N GLN A 15 -8.45 -35.46 -1.46
CA GLN A 15 -7.02 -35.21 -1.32
C GLN A 15 -6.63 -33.81 -1.84
N TYR A 16 -7.09 -33.43 -3.03
CA TYR A 16 -6.74 -32.15 -3.64
C TYR A 16 -7.92 -31.54 -4.38
N LEU A 17 -8.36 -30.37 -3.94
CA LEU A 17 -9.39 -29.58 -4.59
C LEU A 17 -8.83 -28.20 -4.93
N LYS A 18 -8.79 -27.88 -6.22
CA LYS A 18 -8.25 -26.61 -6.72
C LYS A 18 -9.17 -25.96 -7.73
N PHE A 19 -9.54 -24.72 -7.48
CA PHE A 19 -10.28 -23.88 -8.41
C PHE A 19 -9.43 -22.66 -8.77
N VAL A 20 -9.24 -22.41 -10.07
CA VAL A 20 -8.39 -21.33 -10.57
C VAL A 20 -9.11 -20.60 -11.68
N ASP A 21 -9.11 -19.27 -11.63
CA ASP A 21 -9.55 -18.40 -12.73
C ASP A 21 -11.00 -18.69 -13.20
N ALA A 22 -11.94 -18.79 -12.24
CA ALA A 22 -13.37 -18.95 -12.51
C ALA A 22 -14.14 -17.63 -12.24
N PRO A 23 -14.09 -16.63 -13.15
CA PRO A 23 -14.59 -15.27 -12.89
C PRO A 23 -16.11 -15.16 -12.76
N LEU A 24 -16.85 -16.18 -13.21
CA LEU A 24 -18.32 -16.22 -13.16
C LEU A 24 -18.85 -17.18 -12.09
N LEU A 25 -17.95 -17.78 -11.30
CA LEU A 25 -18.34 -18.66 -10.20
C LEU A 25 -19.01 -17.82 -9.11
N THR A 26 -20.23 -18.20 -8.73
CA THR A 26 -21.01 -17.53 -7.68
C THR A 26 -21.26 -18.41 -6.47
N SER A 27 -21.21 -19.74 -6.63
CA SER A 27 -21.40 -20.67 -5.52
C SER A 27 -20.56 -21.95 -5.62
N ILE A 28 -20.09 -22.41 -4.46
CA ILE A 28 -19.45 -23.72 -4.26
C ILE A 28 -20.15 -24.36 -3.06
N SER A 29 -20.81 -25.50 -3.26
CA SER A 29 -21.52 -26.23 -2.22
C SER A 29 -21.00 -27.67 -2.13
N LEU A 30 -20.42 -28.01 -0.97
CA LEU A 30 -19.83 -29.31 -0.67
C LEU A 30 -20.38 -29.80 0.69
N PRO A 31 -21.70 -30.06 0.78
CA PRO A 31 -22.39 -30.20 2.07
C PRO A 31 -21.94 -31.39 2.89
N GLN A 32 -21.44 -32.46 2.25
CA GLN A 32 -20.97 -33.68 2.93
C GLN A 32 -19.46 -33.74 3.11
N LEU A 33 -18.71 -32.74 2.61
CA LEU A 33 -17.25 -32.75 2.68
C LEU A 33 -16.82 -32.60 4.14
N GLN A 34 -16.15 -33.63 4.62
CA GLN A 34 -15.75 -33.79 6.01
C GLN A 34 -14.25 -33.57 6.19
N GLU A 35 -13.47 -34.05 5.22
CA GLU A 35 -12.01 -34.01 5.25
C GLU A 35 -11.45 -33.52 3.91
N VAL A 36 -10.49 -32.60 3.98
CA VAL A 36 -9.73 -32.18 2.80
C VAL A 36 -8.25 -32.06 3.11
N ASN A 37 -7.40 -32.73 2.33
CA ASN A 37 -5.96 -32.52 2.52
C ASN A 37 -5.61 -31.11 2.02
N ARG A 38 -5.82 -30.79 0.75
CA ARG A 38 -5.58 -29.42 0.26
C ARG A 38 -6.76 -28.84 -0.50
N PHE A 39 -7.29 -27.74 0.01
CA PHE A 39 -8.37 -26.95 -0.55
C PHE A 39 -7.84 -25.58 -0.99
N SER A 40 -7.89 -25.28 -2.28
CA SER A 40 -7.34 -24.03 -2.83
C SER A 40 -8.32 -23.40 -3.82
N ILE A 41 -8.79 -22.20 -3.52
CA ILE A 41 -9.60 -21.38 -4.43
C ILE A 41 -8.83 -20.11 -4.76
N SER A 42 -8.61 -19.85 -6.05
CA SER A 42 -7.98 -18.62 -6.54
C SER A 42 -8.83 -17.99 -7.63
N LEU A 43 -9.62 -16.99 -7.26
CA LEU A 43 -10.45 -16.23 -8.17
C LEU A 43 -9.73 -14.95 -8.64
N ASN A 44 -10.06 -14.51 -9.85
CA ASN A 44 -9.44 -13.33 -10.45
C ASN A 44 -10.42 -12.17 -10.46
N ASP A 45 -10.26 -11.25 -9.50
CA ASP A 45 -11.15 -10.10 -9.31
C ASP A 45 -11.05 -9.04 -10.43
N LYS A 46 -10.16 -9.20 -11.42
CA LYS A 46 -9.97 -8.19 -12.49
C LYS A 46 -11.13 -8.10 -13.47
N VAL A 47 -11.95 -9.15 -13.61
CA VAL A 47 -12.88 -9.29 -14.75
C VAL A 47 -14.28 -8.78 -14.43
N SER A 48 -14.68 -8.75 -13.15
CA SER A 48 -15.84 -8.02 -12.66
C SER A 48 -15.77 -7.94 -11.15
N PRO A 49 -16.35 -6.90 -10.52
CA PRO A 49 -16.65 -6.93 -9.09
C PRO A 49 -17.67 -8.04 -8.88
N SER A 50 -17.19 -9.28 -8.78
CA SER A 50 -18.03 -10.46 -8.65
C SER A 50 -18.90 -10.25 -7.42
N THR A 51 -20.22 -10.32 -7.60
CA THR A 51 -21.14 -10.74 -6.55
C THR A 51 -20.47 -11.91 -5.83
N GLY A 52 -20.05 -11.68 -4.59
CA GLY A 52 -19.07 -12.53 -3.93
C GLY A 52 -19.47 -14.00 -3.91
N VAL A 53 -18.47 -14.87 -3.89
CA VAL A 53 -18.71 -16.31 -3.98
C VAL A 53 -19.19 -16.85 -2.64
N THR A 54 -20.35 -17.51 -2.67
CA THR A 54 -20.86 -18.25 -1.51
C THR A 54 -20.16 -19.60 -1.43
N LEU A 55 -19.47 -19.86 -0.32
CA LEU A 55 -18.82 -21.13 -0.04
C LEU A 55 -19.56 -21.85 1.10
N GLU A 56 -20.12 -23.02 0.82
CA GLU A 56 -20.88 -23.82 1.78
C GLU A 56 -20.18 -25.17 2.01
N ILE A 57 -19.48 -25.28 3.14
CA ILE A 57 -18.83 -26.54 3.57
C ILE A 57 -19.10 -26.79 5.07
N PRO A 58 -20.37 -27.03 5.46
CA PRO A 58 -20.78 -27.05 6.87
C PRO A 58 -20.19 -28.20 7.68
N LEU A 59 -19.86 -29.34 7.06
CA LEU A 59 -19.38 -30.55 7.74
C LEU A 59 -17.85 -30.72 7.73
N LEU A 60 -17.10 -29.77 7.15
CA LEU A 60 -15.65 -29.84 7.11
C LEU A 60 -15.10 -29.75 8.53
N PHE A 61 -14.55 -30.85 9.05
CA PHE A 61 -14.02 -30.91 10.41
C PHE A 61 -12.48 -30.95 10.46
N ASN A 62 -11.84 -31.46 9.40
CA ASN A 62 -10.38 -31.53 9.30
C ASN A 62 -9.91 -31.04 7.94
N ALA A 63 -8.91 -30.15 7.94
CA ALA A 63 -8.20 -29.75 6.74
C ALA A 63 -6.69 -29.84 6.97
N THR A 64 -5.90 -30.20 5.94
CA THR A 64 -4.44 -30.02 6.04
C THR A 64 -4.05 -28.61 5.62
N GLN A 65 -4.55 -28.12 4.49
CA GLN A 65 -4.26 -26.78 3.98
C GLN A 65 -5.50 -26.17 3.33
N VAL A 66 -5.82 -24.94 3.71
CA VAL A 66 -6.92 -24.15 3.15
C VAL A 66 -6.35 -22.85 2.60
N GLU A 67 -6.55 -22.60 1.32
CA GLU A 67 -6.06 -21.41 0.61
C GLU A 67 -7.22 -20.75 -0.14
N ILE A 68 -7.60 -19.55 0.25
CA ILE A 68 -8.73 -18.82 -0.32
C ILE A 68 -8.24 -17.45 -0.76
N VAL A 69 -8.19 -17.25 -2.07
CA VAL A 69 -7.69 -16.03 -2.73
C VAL A 69 -8.82 -15.45 -3.58
N GLY A 70 -9.25 -14.24 -3.24
CA GLY A 70 -10.27 -13.47 -3.98
C GLY A 70 -11.40 -12.93 -3.09
N SER A 71 -12.46 -12.46 -3.74
CA SER A 71 -13.63 -11.86 -3.09
C SER A 71 -14.60 -12.89 -2.48
N PHE A 72 -14.42 -13.20 -1.19
CA PHE A 72 -15.30 -14.06 -0.38
C PHE A 72 -15.91 -13.25 0.77
N PRO A 73 -17.15 -12.75 0.64
CA PRO A 73 -17.75 -11.91 1.66
C PRO A 73 -17.89 -12.60 3.01
N ARG A 74 -18.12 -13.91 2.99
CA ARG A 74 -18.28 -14.73 4.19
C ARG A 74 -17.65 -16.10 3.97
N LEU A 75 -16.84 -16.52 4.94
CA LEU A 75 -16.28 -17.84 5.06
C LEU A 75 -16.72 -18.43 6.39
N ASP A 76 -17.62 -19.41 6.33
CA ASP A 76 -18.18 -20.06 7.51
C ASP A 76 -17.83 -21.55 7.47
N CYS A 77 -17.05 -22.00 8.44
CA CYS A 77 -16.69 -23.41 8.61
C CYS A 77 -17.02 -23.83 10.05
N PRO A 78 -18.32 -23.99 10.38
CA PRO A 78 -18.78 -24.14 11.75
C PRO A 78 -18.31 -25.43 12.43
N SER A 79 -17.94 -26.44 11.64
CA SER A 79 -17.47 -27.74 12.14
C SER A 79 -15.94 -27.90 12.10
N LEU A 80 -15.19 -26.92 11.56
CA LEU A 80 -13.75 -27.07 11.33
C LEU A 80 -12.98 -27.04 12.64
N VAL A 81 -12.45 -28.20 13.06
CA VAL A 81 -11.77 -28.37 14.35
C VAL A 81 -10.27 -28.18 14.24
N GLU A 82 -9.67 -28.64 13.15
CA GLU A 82 -8.21 -28.70 12.98
C GLU A 82 -7.75 -28.34 11.56
N ILE A 83 -6.67 -27.55 11.48
CA ILE A 83 -5.94 -27.25 10.25
C ILE A 83 -4.47 -27.66 10.43
N ALA A 84 -4.09 -28.81 9.87
CA ALA A 84 -2.80 -29.41 10.18
C ALA A 84 -1.57 -28.61 9.69
N LYS A 85 -1.70 -27.80 8.62
CA LYS A 85 -0.62 -26.98 8.07
C LYS A 85 -0.94 -25.49 8.05
N SER A 86 -1.80 -25.02 7.15
CA SER A 86 -2.03 -23.58 7.01
C SER A 86 -3.43 -23.21 6.57
N LEU A 87 -3.91 -22.10 7.12
CA LEU A 87 -5.08 -21.37 6.68
C LEU A 87 -4.63 -20.04 6.09
N TYR A 88 -4.76 -19.89 4.78
CA TYR A 88 -4.44 -18.66 4.07
C TYR A 88 -5.70 -18.08 3.45
N ILE A 89 -6.07 -16.87 3.86
CA ILE A 89 -7.22 -16.14 3.32
C ILE A 89 -6.72 -14.76 2.88
N THR A 90 -6.91 -14.43 1.60
CA THR A 90 -6.60 -13.10 1.08
C THR A 90 -7.65 -12.59 0.10
N SER A 91 -8.03 -11.31 0.21
CA SER A 91 -8.81 -10.65 -0.83
C SER A 91 -7.99 -10.25 -2.06
N ASN A 92 -6.65 -10.33 -1.98
CA ASN A 92 -5.77 -9.81 -3.01
C ASN A 92 -4.82 -10.88 -3.54
N ARG A 93 -5.02 -11.26 -4.81
CA ARG A 93 -4.18 -12.24 -5.52
C ARG A 93 -2.71 -11.78 -5.64
N ASN A 94 -2.43 -10.48 -5.69
CA ASN A 94 -1.05 -10.00 -5.80
C ASN A 94 -0.26 -10.26 -4.49
N LEU A 95 -0.95 -10.50 -3.37
CA LEU A 95 -0.34 -10.81 -2.08
C LEU A 95 -0.13 -12.32 -1.86
N SER A 96 -0.61 -13.19 -2.78
CA SER A 96 -0.42 -14.65 -2.66
C SER A 96 1.01 -15.11 -2.99
N SER A 97 1.88 -14.20 -3.43
CA SER A 97 3.31 -14.47 -3.56
C SER A 97 3.92 -14.62 -2.15
N TYR A 98 3.99 -15.87 -1.69
CA TYR A 98 4.68 -16.32 -0.47
C TYR A 98 6.11 -15.74 -0.30
N ASN A 99 6.73 -15.24 -1.37
CA ASN A 99 8.10 -14.74 -1.37
C ASN A 99 8.23 -13.22 -1.16
N SER A 100 7.16 -12.46 -0.92
CA SER A 100 7.31 -11.01 -0.65
C SER A 100 7.82 -10.81 0.78
N PRO A 101 9.09 -10.39 1.00
CA PRO A 101 9.71 -10.36 2.34
C PRO A 101 9.19 -9.21 3.23
N SER A 102 8.10 -8.56 2.83
CA SER A 102 7.60 -7.37 3.48
C SER A 102 6.12 -7.19 3.17
N PRO A 103 5.22 -7.55 4.10
CA PRO A 103 3.83 -7.08 4.07
C PRO A 103 3.70 -5.55 4.17
N PHE A 104 4.81 -4.80 4.26
CA PHE A 104 4.85 -3.34 4.36
C PHE A 104 4.86 -2.60 3.03
N ALA A 105 4.94 -3.30 1.90
CA ALA A 105 4.67 -2.68 0.62
C ALA A 105 3.16 -2.38 0.55
N THR A 106 2.82 -1.18 1.03
CA THR A 106 1.52 -0.52 1.05
C THR A 106 0.91 -0.39 -0.33
N SER A 107 0.66 -1.48 -1.06
CA SER A 107 -0.25 -1.40 -2.19
C SER A 107 -1.62 -1.11 -1.60
N PRO A 108 -2.16 0.10 -1.77
CA PRO A 108 -3.49 0.41 -1.28
C PRO A 108 -4.42 -0.64 -1.88
N THR A 109 -5.16 -1.33 -1.02
CA THR A 109 -6.16 -2.29 -1.45
C THR A 109 -7.01 -1.60 -2.51
N SER A 110 -7.21 -2.26 -3.67
CA SER A 110 -8.00 -1.68 -4.75
C SER A 110 -9.32 -1.17 -4.16
N PRO A 111 -9.66 0.13 -4.37
CA PRO A 111 -10.90 0.69 -3.88
C PRO A 111 -12.05 -0.12 -4.49
N GLY A 112 -12.79 -0.86 -3.65
CA GLY A 112 -13.87 -1.76 -4.09
C GLY A 112 -13.67 -3.25 -3.74
N SER A 113 -12.63 -3.64 -3.02
CA SER A 113 -12.53 -5.01 -2.48
C SER A 113 -13.60 -5.26 -1.41
N SER A 114 -14.29 -6.39 -1.51
CA SER A 114 -15.35 -6.78 -0.56
C SER A 114 -14.80 -6.97 0.85
N LEU A 115 -15.65 -6.69 1.85
CA LEU A 115 -15.38 -7.06 3.23
C LEU A 115 -15.47 -8.59 3.38
N ILE A 116 -14.51 -9.19 4.07
CA ILE A 116 -14.44 -10.63 4.38
C ILE A 116 -14.84 -10.81 5.85
N ALA A 117 -15.81 -11.69 6.11
CA ALA A 117 -16.12 -12.21 7.43
C ALA A 117 -15.66 -13.67 7.53
N VAL A 118 -14.84 -14.00 8.53
CA VAL A 118 -14.34 -15.37 8.77
C VAL A 118 -14.87 -15.88 10.10
N ASN A 119 -15.57 -17.01 10.07
CA ASN A 119 -16.15 -17.64 11.25
C ASN A 119 -15.77 -19.13 11.31
N MET A 120 -14.98 -19.51 12.31
CA MET A 120 -14.56 -20.89 12.59
C MET A 120 -14.64 -21.17 14.10
N PRO A 121 -15.85 -21.23 14.67
CA PRO A 121 -16.07 -21.16 16.11
C PRO A 121 -15.46 -22.33 16.89
N VAL A 122 -15.33 -23.50 16.27
CA VAL A 122 -14.81 -24.72 16.89
C VAL A 122 -13.37 -25.05 16.48
N LEU A 123 -12.70 -24.16 15.71
CA LEU A 123 -11.30 -24.35 15.35
C LEU A 123 -10.46 -24.30 16.61
N THR A 124 -9.83 -25.41 16.98
CA THR A 124 -9.03 -25.52 18.21
C THR A 124 -7.54 -25.50 17.93
N LYS A 125 -7.13 -26.01 16.76
CA LYS A 125 -5.73 -26.19 16.39
C LYS A 125 -5.50 -25.74 14.95
N ALA A 126 -4.45 -24.97 14.76
CA ALA A 126 -3.84 -24.79 13.46
C ALA A 126 -2.32 -24.75 13.62
N ARG A 127 -1.57 -24.76 12.52
CA ARG A 127 -0.13 -24.50 12.55
C ARG A 127 0.19 -23.06 12.10
N ASP A 128 -0.44 -22.60 11.03
CA ASP A 128 -0.28 -21.24 10.49
C ASP A 128 -1.66 -20.67 10.11
N ILE A 129 -1.93 -19.43 10.51
CA ILE A 129 -3.15 -18.72 10.14
C ILE A 129 -2.74 -17.35 9.62
N ARG A 130 -3.09 -17.08 8.36
CA ARG A 130 -2.83 -15.82 7.69
C ARG A 130 -4.10 -15.29 7.05
N VAL A 131 -4.58 -14.13 7.53
CA VAL A 131 -5.77 -13.46 7.03
C VAL A 131 -5.42 -12.02 6.62
N ILE A 132 -5.52 -11.73 5.33
CA ILE A 132 -5.06 -10.47 4.74
C ILE A 132 -6.16 -9.87 3.86
N GLY A 133 -6.58 -8.63 4.12
CA GLY A 133 -7.56 -7.98 3.23
C GLY A 133 -8.48 -7.02 3.96
N ASN A 134 -9.62 -6.71 3.35
CA ASN A 134 -10.65 -5.92 4.01
C ASN A 134 -11.46 -6.84 4.93
N ILE A 135 -11.12 -6.91 6.20
CA ILE A 135 -11.72 -7.88 7.14
C ILE A 135 -12.82 -7.16 7.92
N ALA A 136 -14.07 -7.58 7.76
CA ALA A 136 -15.19 -7.08 8.57
C ALA A 136 -15.25 -7.80 9.92
N GLU A 137 -15.02 -9.10 9.94
CA GLU A 137 -15.17 -9.94 11.13
C GLU A 137 -14.17 -11.10 11.08
N LEU A 138 -13.60 -11.45 12.23
CA LEU A 138 -12.72 -12.59 12.40
C LEU A 138 -13.04 -13.26 13.74
N SER A 139 -13.62 -14.45 13.69
CA SER A 139 -14.08 -15.19 14.85
C SER A 139 -13.52 -16.62 14.86
N MET A 140 -12.62 -16.89 15.81
CA MET A 140 -12.09 -18.23 16.11
C MET A 140 -11.94 -18.42 17.63
N PRO A 141 -13.03 -18.28 18.42
CA PRO A 141 -12.97 -18.23 19.89
C PRO A 141 -12.33 -19.46 20.54
N SER A 142 -12.44 -20.63 19.90
CA SER A 142 -11.87 -21.88 20.43
C SER A 142 -10.41 -22.12 20.04
N LEU A 143 -9.79 -21.24 19.24
CA LEU A 143 -8.42 -21.43 18.75
C LEU A 143 -7.46 -21.40 19.93
N ALA A 144 -6.89 -22.55 20.25
CA ALA A 144 -6.12 -22.74 21.47
C ALA A 144 -4.61 -22.76 21.20
N THR A 145 -4.19 -23.39 20.10
CA THR A 145 -2.78 -23.57 19.79
C THR A 145 -2.45 -23.35 18.33
N LEU A 146 -1.38 -22.59 18.09
CA LEU A 146 -0.66 -22.51 16.84
C LEU A 146 0.70 -23.17 17.02
N LYS A 147 0.69 -24.51 16.99
CA LYS A 147 1.83 -25.32 17.44
C LYS A 147 2.60 -25.90 16.26
N LEU A 148 3.92 -25.75 16.31
CA LEU A 148 4.87 -26.53 15.52
C LEU A 148 4.74 -28.00 15.92
N THR A 149 4.21 -28.85 15.03
CA THR A 149 4.56 -30.28 15.13
C THR A 149 6.05 -30.35 14.84
N SER A 150 6.82 -30.84 15.81
CA SER A 150 8.29 -30.93 15.78
C SER A 150 8.85 -31.85 14.70
N ASP A 151 8.04 -32.22 13.70
CA ASP A 151 8.53 -32.84 12.48
C ASP A 151 9.27 -31.77 11.70
N TYR A 152 10.56 -31.77 11.99
CA TYR A 152 11.69 -31.05 11.43
C TYR A 152 11.75 -31.28 9.91
N ASP A 153 10.77 -30.77 9.17
CA ASP A 153 10.84 -30.73 7.71
C ASP A 153 11.58 -29.45 7.34
N ASP A 154 12.85 -29.64 6.99
CA ASP A 154 13.97 -28.72 6.69
C ASP A 154 13.71 -27.74 5.52
N SER A 155 12.44 -27.39 5.31
CA SER A 155 12.05 -26.35 4.37
C SER A 155 12.45 -24.99 4.94
N LYS A 156 13.65 -24.59 4.57
CA LYS A 156 14.31 -23.28 4.66
C LYS A 156 13.48 -22.09 4.14
N TYR A 157 12.18 -22.28 3.89
CA TYR A 157 11.28 -21.35 3.24
C TYR A 157 10.13 -20.99 4.19
N PHE A 158 10.40 -20.03 5.08
CA PHE A 158 9.46 -18.97 5.51
C PHE A 158 8.01 -19.34 5.84
N ILE A 159 7.75 -20.45 6.53
CA ILE A 159 6.48 -20.67 7.21
C ILE A 159 6.76 -20.61 8.72
N HIS A 160 6.88 -19.39 9.23
CA HIS A 160 6.83 -19.17 10.68
C HIS A 160 5.42 -19.54 11.14
N ASN A 161 5.29 -20.27 12.23
CA ASN A 161 3.99 -20.76 12.75
C ASN A 161 3.24 -19.59 13.38
N GLN A 162 2.67 -18.78 12.49
CA GLN A 162 2.32 -17.42 12.82
C GLN A 162 0.81 -17.25 12.80
N LEU A 163 0.34 -16.43 13.72
CA LEU A 163 -0.91 -15.72 13.54
C LEU A 163 -0.57 -14.44 12.81
N GLU A 164 -0.85 -14.36 11.51
CA GLU A 164 -0.67 -13.14 10.72
C GLU A 164 -2.02 -12.56 10.32
N ILE A 165 -2.30 -11.34 10.77
CA ILE A 165 -3.51 -10.61 10.40
C ILE A 165 -3.12 -9.24 9.86
N PHE A 166 -3.53 -8.98 8.61
CA PHE A 166 -3.37 -7.67 7.96
C PHE A 166 -4.76 -7.13 7.61
N ALA A 167 -5.30 -6.30 8.51
CA ALA A 167 -6.66 -5.77 8.40
C ALA A 167 -6.67 -4.43 7.66
N ASN A 168 -7.30 -4.40 6.51
CA ASN A 168 -7.66 -3.19 5.78
C ASN A 168 -9.15 -2.89 5.95
N GLY A 169 -9.59 -1.70 5.53
CA GLY A 169 -11.01 -1.36 5.50
C GLY A 169 -11.51 -0.74 6.80
N GLU A 170 -12.40 -1.42 7.51
CA GLU A 170 -12.98 -0.96 8.78
C GLU A 170 -12.08 -1.35 9.97
N PRO A 171 -12.19 -0.65 11.11
CA PRO A 171 -11.50 -1.04 12.33
C PRO A 171 -11.89 -2.46 12.78
N LEU A 172 -10.92 -3.37 12.81
CA LEU A 172 -11.10 -4.77 13.19
C LEU A 172 -10.83 -4.97 14.70
N VAL A 173 -11.73 -5.69 15.35
CA VAL A 173 -11.53 -6.26 16.68
C VAL A 173 -10.95 -7.66 16.52
N VAL A 174 -9.82 -7.92 17.18
CA VAL A 174 -9.13 -9.22 17.13
C VAL A 174 -9.12 -9.83 18.52
N GLU A 175 -9.92 -10.88 18.72
CA GLU A 175 -10.03 -11.59 19.99
C GLU A 175 -9.83 -13.08 19.80
N PHE A 176 -8.86 -13.64 20.52
CA PHE A 176 -8.65 -15.09 20.58
C PHE A 176 -8.62 -15.53 22.05
N PRO A 177 -9.79 -15.67 22.69
CA PRO A 177 -9.89 -15.90 24.12
C PRO A 177 -9.24 -17.19 24.60
N SER A 178 -9.18 -18.22 23.75
CA SER A 178 -8.60 -19.53 24.09
C SER A 178 -7.13 -19.67 23.69
N LEU A 179 -6.56 -18.71 22.94
CA LEU A 179 -5.21 -18.87 22.37
C LEU A 179 -4.17 -18.73 23.48
N TRP A 180 -3.56 -19.85 23.86
CA TRP A 180 -2.58 -19.90 24.96
C TRP A 180 -1.15 -20.17 24.50
N ASN A 181 -0.99 -20.71 23.29
CA ASN A 181 0.30 -21.11 22.75
C ASN A 181 0.41 -20.81 21.26
N VAL A 182 1.41 -20.01 20.91
CA VAL A 182 1.72 -19.56 19.55
C VAL A 182 3.22 -19.32 19.44
N THR A 183 3.77 -19.49 18.23
CA THR A 183 5.19 -19.19 17.99
C THR A 183 5.37 -17.70 17.73
N ASP A 184 4.65 -17.18 16.74
CA ASP A 184 4.69 -15.78 16.33
C ASP A 184 3.30 -15.18 16.19
N ILE A 185 3.16 -13.90 16.55
CA ILE A 185 1.98 -13.11 16.24
C ILE A 185 2.43 -11.87 15.46
N SER A 186 1.84 -11.63 14.30
CA SER A 186 2.05 -10.44 13.49
C SER A 186 0.71 -9.81 13.11
N LEU A 187 0.36 -8.72 13.77
CA LEU A 187 -0.89 -8.00 13.56
C LEU A 187 -0.61 -6.62 13.02
N SER A 188 -1.32 -6.21 11.97
CA SER A 188 -1.13 -4.90 11.38
C SER A 188 -2.38 -4.39 10.66
N GLY A 189 -2.41 -3.10 10.37
CA GLY A 189 -3.52 -2.45 9.68
C GLY A 189 -4.49 -1.75 10.61
N LYS A 190 -5.78 -1.66 10.27
CA LYS A 190 -6.79 -0.92 11.05
C LYS A 190 -7.35 -1.81 12.14
N LEU A 191 -6.65 -1.88 13.27
CA LEU A 191 -7.04 -2.65 14.44
C LEU A 191 -7.61 -1.68 15.50
N SER A 192 -8.81 -1.95 16.01
CA SER A 192 -9.40 -1.16 17.11
C SER A 192 -9.06 -1.73 18.48
N MET A 193 -9.05 -3.06 18.59
CA MET A 193 -8.79 -3.79 19.83
C MET A 193 -8.11 -5.12 19.52
N VAL A 194 -7.12 -5.48 20.34
CA VAL A 194 -6.47 -6.79 20.30
C VAL A 194 -6.50 -7.40 21.71
N SER A 195 -6.99 -8.63 21.84
CA SER A 195 -7.11 -9.31 23.13
C SER A 195 -6.76 -10.79 23.06
N PHE A 196 -5.87 -11.22 23.96
CA PHE A 196 -5.41 -12.60 24.11
C PHE A 196 -5.40 -13.00 25.60
N PRO A 197 -6.56 -13.13 26.25
CA PRO A 197 -6.64 -13.32 27.71
C PRO A 197 -5.98 -14.61 28.21
N ALA A 198 -5.88 -15.65 27.37
CA ALA A 198 -5.24 -16.92 27.73
C ALA A 198 -3.78 -17.04 27.23
N LEU A 199 -3.22 -16.03 26.58
CA LEU A 199 -1.90 -16.13 25.94
C LEU A 199 -0.77 -16.10 26.97
N GLU A 200 -0.36 -17.29 27.40
CA GLU A 200 0.72 -17.48 28.38
C GLU A 200 2.09 -17.50 27.70
N THR A 201 2.22 -18.21 26.58
CA THR A 201 3.52 -18.49 25.96
C THR A 201 3.59 -18.07 24.50
N MET A 202 4.65 -17.32 24.21
CA MET A 202 5.13 -17.02 22.87
C MET A 202 6.59 -17.43 22.76
N TYR A 203 6.93 -18.14 21.68
CA TYR A 203 8.29 -18.63 21.49
C TYR A 203 9.19 -17.66 20.74
N GLU A 204 8.64 -16.86 19.81
CA GLU A 204 9.44 -15.97 18.98
C GLU A 204 8.93 -14.52 19.12
N THR A 205 8.29 -14.00 18.07
CA THR A 205 8.05 -12.56 17.91
C THR A 205 6.59 -12.20 18.12
N PHE A 206 6.35 -11.22 18.99
CA PHE A 206 5.10 -10.45 19.02
C PHE A 206 5.28 -9.15 18.24
N LYS A 207 4.62 -9.03 17.10
CA LYS A 207 4.67 -7.84 16.25
C LYS A 207 3.29 -7.22 16.09
N LEU A 208 3.19 -5.93 16.39
CA LEU A 208 1.93 -5.21 16.36
C LEU A 208 2.08 -3.80 15.77
N GLU A 209 1.41 -3.56 14.65
CA GLU A 209 1.58 -2.35 13.83
C GLU A 209 0.22 -1.75 13.41
N PRO A 210 -0.52 -1.17 14.37
CA PRO A 210 -1.80 -0.57 14.09
C PRO A 210 -1.63 0.73 13.31
N SER A 211 -2.57 0.97 12.40
CA SER A 211 -2.69 2.18 11.59
C SER A 211 -3.60 3.25 12.21
N ILE A 212 -4.32 2.90 13.27
CA ILE A 212 -5.21 3.76 14.06
C ILE A 212 -4.88 3.59 15.56
N ASN A 213 -5.53 4.38 16.41
CA ASN A 213 -5.43 4.19 17.86
C ASN A 213 -6.13 2.88 18.25
N MET A 214 -5.52 2.12 19.16
CA MET A 214 -6.06 0.84 19.60
C MET A 214 -5.78 0.60 21.09
N THR A 215 -6.49 -0.37 21.67
CA THR A 215 -6.20 -0.93 22.98
C THR A 215 -5.61 -2.34 22.86
N PHE A 216 -4.68 -2.67 23.76
CA PHE A 216 -4.04 -3.98 23.80
C PHE A 216 -3.72 -4.37 25.25
N ASP A 217 -4.16 -5.55 25.68
CA ASP A 217 -3.83 -6.11 26.99
C ASP A 217 -2.74 -7.17 26.87
N THR A 218 -1.60 -6.92 27.51
CA THR A 218 -0.42 -7.81 27.53
C THR A 218 -0.32 -8.62 28.82
N LYS A 219 -1.17 -8.38 29.82
CA LYS A 219 -1.00 -8.95 31.18
C LYS A 219 -0.81 -10.47 31.22
N PRO A 220 -1.52 -11.28 30.41
CA PRO A 220 -1.41 -12.74 30.43
C PRO A 220 -0.04 -13.28 29.99
N LEU A 221 0.73 -12.49 29.23
CA LEU A 221 1.94 -12.97 28.57
C LEU A 221 3.07 -13.25 29.59
N HIS A 222 3.42 -14.51 29.75
CA HIS A 222 4.48 -14.97 30.67
C HIS A 222 5.83 -15.19 29.98
N ARG A 223 5.84 -15.40 28.66
CA ARG A 223 7.06 -15.62 27.87
C ARG A 223 6.90 -15.04 26.46
N ALA A 224 7.91 -14.31 26.00
CA ALA A 224 8.09 -13.86 24.62
C ALA A 224 9.59 -13.57 24.42
N GLU A 225 10.15 -13.85 23.25
CA GLU A 225 11.57 -13.57 22.98
C GLU A 225 11.76 -12.18 22.36
N GLN A 226 10.80 -11.73 21.55
CA GLN A 226 10.82 -10.40 20.95
C GLN A 226 9.44 -9.75 21.00
N ILE A 227 9.38 -8.45 21.33
CA ILE A 227 8.16 -7.65 21.29
C ILE A 227 8.41 -6.36 20.52
N THR A 228 7.73 -6.20 19.39
CA THR A 228 7.84 -5.05 18.50
C THR A 228 6.48 -4.40 18.28
N PHE A 229 6.34 -3.15 18.72
CA PHE A 229 5.26 -2.25 18.36
C PHE A 229 5.77 -1.18 17.41
N ALA A 230 5.18 -1.08 16.22
CA ALA A 230 5.41 0.03 15.31
C ALA A 230 4.06 0.59 14.85
N ALA A 231 3.44 1.36 15.75
CA ALA A 231 2.15 1.99 15.49
C ALA A 231 2.34 3.24 14.61
N ARG A 232 1.40 3.47 13.68
CA ARG A 232 1.20 4.79 13.06
C ARG A 232 0.22 5.65 13.87
N GLY A 233 -0.58 5.03 14.73
CA GLY A 233 -1.45 5.71 15.71
C GLY A 233 -0.79 5.83 17.10
N TYR A 234 -1.53 6.39 18.05
CA TYR A 234 -1.15 6.35 19.45
C TYR A 234 -1.37 4.94 20.01
N ILE A 235 -0.34 4.40 20.65
CA ILE A 235 -0.37 3.11 21.36
C ILE A 235 0.22 3.32 22.75
N ASP A 236 -0.46 2.88 23.79
CA ASP A 236 0.11 2.89 25.14
C ASP A 236 1.14 1.76 25.26
N CYS A 237 2.42 2.15 25.39
CA CYS A 237 3.53 1.21 25.54
C CYS A 237 3.71 0.74 26.99
N GLU A 238 3.10 1.40 27.98
CA GLU A 238 3.34 1.13 29.40
C GLU A 238 2.99 -0.32 29.79
N PRO A 239 1.82 -0.89 29.41
CA PRO A 239 1.49 -2.28 29.72
C PRO A 239 2.52 -3.26 29.16
N ALA A 240 2.90 -3.07 27.89
CA ALA A 240 3.86 -3.95 27.25
C ALA A 240 5.29 -3.79 27.82
N THR A 241 5.67 -2.58 28.23
CA THR A 241 6.94 -2.32 28.92
C THR A 241 6.99 -3.03 30.26
N ALA A 242 5.91 -2.98 31.03
CA ALA A 242 5.81 -3.66 32.32
C ALA A 242 5.94 -5.18 32.17
N VAL A 243 5.26 -5.75 31.17
CA VAL A 243 5.35 -7.18 30.86
C VAL A 243 6.75 -7.57 30.37
N TRP A 244 7.35 -6.78 29.46
CA TRP A 244 8.71 -7.03 29.00
C TRP A 244 9.71 -7.03 30.15
N THR A 245 9.64 -6.03 31.02
CA THR A 245 10.52 -5.91 32.20
C THR A 245 10.36 -7.09 33.17
N ARG A 246 9.12 -7.61 33.30
CA ARG A 246 8.82 -8.81 34.10
C ARG A 246 9.43 -10.08 33.51
N ILE A 247 9.32 -10.28 32.19
CA ILE A 247 9.85 -11.46 31.48
C ILE A 247 11.38 -11.42 31.43
N HIS A 248 11.95 -10.22 31.26
CA HIS A 248 13.36 -9.97 30.98
C HIS A 248 13.99 -8.99 31.99
N PRO A 249 14.09 -9.36 33.29
CA PRO A 249 14.57 -8.45 34.33
C PRO A 249 16.01 -7.98 34.12
N SER A 250 16.84 -8.78 33.44
CA SER A 250 18.23 -8.43 33.08
C SER A 250 18.32 -7.26 32.10
N TYR A 251 17.27 -7.01 31.31
CA TYR A 251 17.22 -5.95 30.30
C TYR A 251 16.68 -4.63 30.85
N ALA A 252 16.08 -4.62 32.04
CA ALA A 252 15.59 -3.40 32.71
C ALA A 252 16.68 -2.32 32.89
N ILE A 253 17.95 -2.75 32.94
CA ILE A 253 19.11 -1.88 33.18
C ILE A 253 19.62 -1.23 31.88
N ARG A 254 19.27 -1.78 30.70
CA ARG A 254 19.74 -1.29 29.40
C ARG A 254 18.56 -0.76 28.60
N ASN A 255 18.47 0.57 28.47
CA ASN A 255 17.40 1.28 27.76
C ASN A 255 17.20 0.90 26.28
N TYR A 256 18.00 0.01 25.71
CA TYR A 256 17.91 -0.44 24.32
C TYR A 256 18.29 -1.91 24.19
N SER A 257 17.31 -2.82 24.22
CA SER A 257 17.47 -4.15 23.63
C SER A 257 16.96 -4.11 22.20
N SER A 258 17.59 -4.85 21.28
CA SER A 258 17.06 -5.06 19.93
C SER A 258 15.78 -5.92 19.93
N GLU A 259 15.44 -6.48 21.08
CA GLU A 259 14.36 -7.44 21.28
C GLU A 259 13.05 -6.75 21.73
N TYR A 260 13.14 -5.55 22.32
CA TYR A 260 11.97 -4.73 22.64
C TYR A 260 12.00 -3.40 21.91
N HIS A 261 10.99 -3.15 21.09
CA HIS A 261 10.83 -1.90 20.38
C HIS A 261 9.39 -1.42 20.51
N CYS A 262 9.18 -0.25 21.13
CA CYS A 262 7.91 0.47 21.04
C CYS A 262 8.16 1.80 20.33
N ARG A 263 7.86 1.84 19.03
CA ARG A 263 7.93 3.07 18.23
C ARG A 263 6.54 3.69 18.17
N GLN A 264 6.38 4.79 18.88
CA GLN A 264 5.27 5.70 18.65
C GLN A 264 5.66 6.66 17.50
N PRO A 265 4.71 7.04 16.64
CA PRO A 265 4.94 8.18 15.77
C PRO A 265 5.25 9.36 16.68
N TYR A 266 6.28 10.14 16.33
CA TYR A 266 6.42 11.47 16.91
C TYR A 266 5.17 12.24 16.46
N LEU A 267 4.14 12.26 17.30
CA LEU A 267 3.05 13.21 17.18
C LEU A 267 3.74 14.55 17.34
N GLU A 268 4.09 15.18 16.20
CA GLU A 268 4.59 16.54 16.21
C GLU A 268 3.54 17.30 17.01
N PRO A 269 3.88 17.80 18.22
CA PRO A 269 2.88 18.34 19.13
C PRO A 269 2.12 19.36 18.32
N GLU A 270 0.80 19.14 18.12
CA GLU A 270 -0.02 19.93 17.20
C GLU A 270 0.39 21.38 17.42
N LYS A 271 1.16 21.96 16.47
CA LYS A 271 1.74 23.28 16.67
C LYS A 271 0.55 24.15 17.02
N PRO A 272 0.48 24.70 18.25
CA PRO A 272 -0.75 25.26 18.78
C PRO A 272 -1.27 26.19 17.71
N LYS A 273 -2.41 25.83 17.10
CA LYS A 273 -2.89 26.51 15.89
C LYS A 273 -2.85 27.98 16.23
N LYS A 274 -1.87 28.71 15.68
CA LYS A 274 -1.69 30.12 16.00
C LYS A 274 -3.02 30.71 15.62
N LYS A 275 -3.78 31.19 16.62
CA LYS A 275 -5.04 31.89 16.37
C LYS A 275 -4.64 33.13 15.58
N PHE A 276 -4.64 33.01 14.26
CA PHE A 276 -4.42 34.15 13.40
C PHE A 276 -5.52 35.14 13.76
N PRO A 277 -5.18 36.40 14.07
CA PRO A 277 -6.18 37.39 14.39
C PRO A 277 -7.14 37.48 13.20
N THR A 278 -8.39 37.07 13.42
CA THR A 278 -9.47 36.99 12.42
C THR A 278 -9.72 38.34 11.72
N VAL A 279 -9.18 39.42 12.28
CA VAL A 279 -9.28 40.79 11.78
C VAL A 279 -8.41 41.03 10.53
N ALA A 280 -7.32 40.28 10.32
CA ALA A 280 -6.39 40.54 9.22
C ALA A 280 -6.82 39.92 7.86
N VAL A 281 -7.63 38.86 7.87
CA VAL A 281 -8.05 38.15 6.64
C VAL A 281 -9.22 38.84 5.93
N GLY A 282 -10.06 39.58 6.67
CA GLY A 282 -11.17 40.34 6.10
C GLY A 282 -10.74 41.49 5.17
N LEU A 283 -9.57 42.09 5.41
CA LEU A 283 -9.05 43.19 4.60
C LEU A 283 -8.36 42.73 3.30
N SER A 284 -7.71 41.56 3.29
CA SER A 284 -7.01 41.08 2.10
C SER A 284 -7.95 40.56 1.01
N VAL A 285 -9.09 39.97 1.39
CA VAL A 285 -10.10 39.48 0.42
C VAL A 285 -10.90 40.63 -0.20
N GLY A 286 -11.16 41.71 0.56
CA GLY A 286 -11.93 42.87 0.10
C GLY A 286 -11.24 43.69 -1.00
N ILE A 287 -9.90 43.74 -1.02
CA ILE A 287 -9.13 44.53 -2.01
C ILE A 287 -8.64 43.65 -3.19
N GLY A 288 -8.35 42.37 -2.94
CA GLY A 288 -7.80 41.48 -3.98
C GLY A 288 -8.73 41.25 -5.16
N ILE A 289 -10.03 41.04 -4.91
CA ILE A 289 -11.01 40.74 -5.96
C ILE A 289 -11.24 41.96 -6.90
N PRO A 290 -11.48 43.18 -6.40
CA PRO A 290 -11.61 44.36 -7.26
C PRO A 290 -10.36 44.65 -8.10
N VAL A 291 -9.16 44.52 -7.52
CA VAL A 291 -7.90 44.76 -8.24
C VAL A 291 -7.68 43.73 -9.35
N TRP A 292 -7.99 42.46 -9.08
CA TRP A 292 -7.87 41.40 -10.09
C TRP A 292 -8.89 41.57 -11.22
N VAL A 293 -10.14 41.92 -10.90
CA VAL A 293 -11.18 42.22 -11.91
C VAL A 293 -10.79 43.43 -12.75
N PHE A 294 -10.27 44.49 -12.14
CA PHE A 294 -9.78 45.67 -12.87
C PHE A 294 -8.62 45.30 -13.80
N PHE A 295 -7.67 44.50 -13.33
CA PHE A 295 -6.54 44.04 -14.14
C PHE A 295 -6.99 43.20 -15.35
N MET A 296 -7.92 42.26 -15.14
CA MET A 296 -8.49 41.45 -16.22
C MET A 296 -9.30 42.30 -17.21
N PHE A 297 -10.04 43.30 -16.72
CA PHE A 297 -10.77 44.26 -17.55
C PHE A 297 -9.83 45.11 -18.40
N SER A 298 -8.74 45.63 -17.83
CA SER A 298 -7.70 46.37 -18.57
C SER A 298 -7.06 45.51 -19.65
N LEU A 299 -6.68 44.26 -19.34
CA LEU A 299 -6.11 43.34 -20.31
C LEU A 299 -7.07 43.03 -21.47
N TRP A 300 -8.37 42.87 -21.17
CA TRP A 300 -9.39 42.65 -22.18
C TRP A 300 -9.57 43.87 -23.10
N HIS A 301 -9.62 45.08 -22.52
CA HIS A 301 -9.72 46.32 -23.28
C HIS A 301 -8.49 46.57 -24.16
N SER A 302 -7.27 46.35 -23.66
CA SER A 302 -6.05 46.49 -24.46
C SER A 302 -6.03 45.51 -25.64
N ARG A 303 -6.48 44.26 -25.44
CA ARG A 303 -6.60 43.29 -26.54
C ARG A 303 -7.64 43.73 -27.59
N LYS A 304 -8.77 44.30 -27.16
CA LYS A 304 -9.81 44.81 -28.06
C LYS A 304 -9.33 46.03 -28.86
N ALA A 305 -8.59 46.94 -28.23
CA ALA A 305 -7.98 48.10 -28.88
C ALA A 305 -6.93 47.68 -29.93
N LYS A 306 -6.07 46.69 -29.62
CA LYS A 306 -5.11 46.14 -30.59
C LYS A 306 -5.78 45.50 -31.80
N LYS A 307 -6.92 44.81 -31.61
CA LYS A 307 -7.70 44.27 -32.74
C LYS A 307 -8.24 45.38 -33.65
N LYS A 308 -8.80 46.45 -33.08
CA LYS A 308 -9.28 47.60 -33.86
C LYS A 308 -8.16 48.34 -34.60
N ALA A 309 -7.00 48.53 -33.96
CA ALA A 309 -5.83 49.13 -34.61
C ALA A 309 -5.32 48.26 -35.78
N GLY A 310 -5.36 46.93 -35.64
CA GLY A 310 -5.02 46.00 -36.71
C GLY A 310 -6.01 45.99 -37.87
N GLU A 311 -7.30 46.29 -37.65
CA GLU A 311 -8.28 46.47 -38.74
C GLU A 311 -8.07 47.79 -39.48
N ILE A 312 -7.73 48.88 -38.78
CA ILE A 312 -7.44 50.16 -39.42
C ILE A 312 -6.15 50.08 -40.25
N ALA A 313 -5.15 49.32 -39.81
CA ALA A 313 -3.92 49.07 -40.57
C ALA A 313 -4.11 48.20 -41.83
N LYS A 314 -5.28 47.57 -42.00
CA LYS A 314 -5.62 46.78 -43.20
C LYS A 314 -6.37 47.58 -44.26
N ILE A 315 -6.73 48.83 -43.97
CA ILE A 315 -7.23 49.73 -45.00
C ILE A 315 -6.02 50.05 -45.87
N PRO A 316 -6.00 49.62 -47.15
CA PRO A 316 -4.88 49.95 -48.03
C PRO A 316 -4.73 51.46 -48.06
N PRO A 317 -3.49 52.00 -48.03
CA PRO A 317 -3.30 53.43 -48.19
C PRO A 317 -4.02 53.88 -49.46
N PRO A 318 -4.63 55.08 -49.48
CA PRO A 318 -5.26 55.61 -50.67
C PRO A 318 -4.27 55.51 -51.85
N ASP A 319 -4.78 55.07 -53.00
CA ASP A 319 -3.99 54.86 -54.21
C ASP A 319 -3.57 56.23 -54.78
N TYR A 320 -2.52 56.79 -54.20
CA TYR A 320 -1.93 58.07 -54.60
C TYR A 320 -1.36 58.01 -56.02
N ASP A 321 -1.04 56.82 -56.54
CA ASP A 321 -0.52 56.65 -57.90
C ASP A 321 -1.62 56.83 -58.95
N ALA A 322 -2.85 56.36 -58.68
CA ALA A 322 -4.01 56.63 -59.54
C ALA A 322 -4.40 58.12 -59.55
N GLU A 323 -4.29 58.81 -58.40
CA GLU A 323 -4.58 60.24 -58.30
C GLU A 323 -3.50 61.11 -58.96
N MET A 324 -2.22 60.73 -58.86
CA MET A 324 -1.11 61.38 -59.56
C MET A 324 -1.22 61.19 -61.08
N ALA A 325 -1.55 59.98 -61.55
CA ALA A 325 -1.69 59.68 -62.98
C ALA A 325 -2.80 60.51 -63.64
N ALA A 326 -3.95 60.68 -62.98
CA ALA A 326 -5.05 61.53 -63.45
C ALA A 326 -4.68 63.01 -63.51
N ARG A 327 -3.88 63.51 -62.57
CA ARG A 327 -3.40 64.90 -62.56
C ARG A 327 -2.30 65.17 -63.58
N SER A 328 -1.51 64.18 -63.98
CA SER A 328 -0.51 64.33 -65.06
C SER A 328 -1.09 64.31 -66.49
N ALA A 329 -2.35 63.88 -66.68
CA ALA A 329 -3.00 63.85 -67.99
C ALA A 329 -3.74 65.15 -68.36
N GLY A 330 -4.13 65.96 -67.36
CA GLY A 330 -4.60 67.32 -67.56
C GLY A 330 -3.50 68.28 -67.15
N GLY A 331 -2.75 68.82 -68.11
CA GLY A 331 -1.57 69.67 -67.92
C GLY A 331 -1.83 71.00 -67.22
N GLU A 332 -2.31 70.96 -65.98
CA GLU A 332 -2.36 72.08 -65.06
C GLU A 332 -1.03 72.16 -64.31
N VAL A 333 -0.34 73.27 -64.56
CA VAL A 333 0.91 73.67 -63.93
C VAL A 333 0.72 73.67 -62.41
N LEU A 334 1.42 72.77 -61.71
CA LEU A 334 1.42 72.73 -60.26
C LEU A 334 1.90 74.09 -59.70
N PRO A 335 1.13 74.72 -58.79
CA PRO A 335 1.51 75.99 -58.18
C PRO A 335 2.74 75.82 -57.27
N ASP A 336 3.66 76.78 -57.41
CA ASP A 336 4.84 76.97 -56.59
C ASP A 336 4.42 77.31 -55.15
N TYR A 337 4.74 76.42 -54.19
CA TYR A 337 4.56 76.70 -52.77
C TYR A 337 5.90 76.59 -52.06
N GLY A 338 6.49 77.77 -51.84
CA GLY A 338 7.65 77.99 -50.98
C GLY A 338 7.36 77.75 -49.50
N PRO A 339 8.42 77.75 -48.67
CA PRO A 339 8.38 77.31 -47.28
C PRO A 339 7.64 78.32 -46.39
N GLN A 340 6.52 77.91 -45.79
CA GLN A 340 5.86 78.75 -44.79
C GLN A 340 6.48 78.56 -43.41
N ARG A 341 7.13 79.65 -43.03
CA ARG A 341 7.78 80.01 -41.77
C ARG A 341 6.84 79.89 -40.56
N SER A 342 7.38 79.32 -39.49
CA SER A 342 7.33 79.76 -38.09
C SER A 342 6.03 80.32 -37.49
N GLN A 343 5.60 79.72 -36.38
CA GLN A 343 5.44 80.35 -35.05
C GLN A 343 4.95 79.23 -34.11
N GLY A 344 5.54 78.95 -32.96
CA GLY A 344 6.42 79.74 -32.12
C GLY A 344 5.92 79.55 -30.70
N SER A 345 6.86 79.28 -29.79
CA SER A 345 6.78 79.57 -28.35
C SER A 345 5.74 78.76 -27.54
N GLU A 346 6.00 78.33 -26.31
CA GLU A 346 7.08 78.59 -25.36
C GLU A 346 6.89 77.55 -24.23
N VAL A 347 7.95 76.84 -23.79
CA VAL A 347 8.64 77.06 -22.49
C VAL A 347 7.81 76.50 -21.32
N HIS A 348 8.26 75.49 -20.55
CA HIS A 348 9.49 75.46 -19.75
C HIS A 348 9.76 74.05 -19.15
N PRO A 349 10.85 73.79 -18.37
CA PRO A 349 11.86 72.78 -18.71
C PRO A 349 12.19 71.77 -17.58
N GLY A 350 13.11 70.85 -17.89
CA GLY A 350 13.89 70.03 -16.93
C GLY A 350 13.48 68.55 -16.94
N SER A 351 14.04 67.68 -17.80
CA SER A 351 15.41 67.10 -17.77
C SER A 351 15.64 66.31 -16.48
N ILE A 352 15.99 65.01 -16.46
CA ILE A 352 17.09 64.35 -17.16
C ILE A 352 16.75 62.86 -17.43
N ILE A 353 17.26 62.38 -18.57
CA ILE A 353 17.24 61.02 -19.13
C ILE A 353 18.49 60.27 -18.65
N GLU A 354 18.40 58.94 -18.46
CA GLU A 354 19.51 58.07 -18.86
C GLU A 354 18.99 56.81 -19.56
N LEU A 355 19.69 56.48 -20.64
CA LEU A 355 19.31 55.67 -21.78
C LEU A 355 20.51 54.78 -22.06
N VAL A 356 20.42 53.45 -21.94
CA VAL A 356 21.39 52.55 -22.60
C VAL A 356 20.75 51.21 -23.00
N ASP A 357 20.99 50.88 -24.27
CA ASP A 357 21.01 49.60 -24.98
C ASP A 357 19.83 48.62 -24.93
N MET A 358 19.19 48.50 -26.10
CA MET A 358 18.51 47.29 -26.55
C MET A 358 19.33 46.63 -27.67
N THR A 359 20.02 45.54 -27.34
CA THR A 359 20.44 44.53 -28.32
C THR A 359 19.47 43.34 -28.28
N ARG A 360 18.83 43.10 -29.43
CA ARG A 360 18.16 41.85 -29.88
C ARG A 360 19.25 40.76 -30.14
N PRO A 361 18.97 39.47 -30.46
CA PRO A 361 17.71 38.71 -30.60
C PRO A 361 17.65 37.36 -29.83
N SER A 362 16.48 36.90 -29.36
CA SER A 362 15.57 35.89 -29.98
C SER A 362 15.97 34.41 -29.70
N PRO A 363 15.09 33.40 -29.94
CA PRO A 363 14.59 32.55 -28.85
C PRO A 363 14.70 31.04 -29.15
N HIS A 364 14.29 30.22 -28.18
CA HIS A 364 13.59 28.93 -28.28
C HIS A 364 14.12 27.76 -27.43
N PRO A 365 13.19 26.88 -26.99
CA PRO A 365 13.30 26.09 -25.76
C PRO A 365 13.79 24.65 -26.05
N PRO A 366 14.34 23.95 -25.06
CA PRO A 366 14.73 22.55 -25.24
C PRO A 366 13.55 21.61 -25.01
N GLY A 367 13.29 20.79 -26.02
CA GLY A 367 12.57 19.53 -25.91
C GLY A 367 13.32 18.46 -26.69
N TYR A 368 13.40 17.27 -26.09
CA TYR A 368 13.69 15.96 -26.71
C TYR A 368 15.12 15.69 -27.22
N GLU A 369 15.76 14.71 -26.57
CA GLU A 369 16.81 13.74 -27.00
C GLU A 369 17.53 13.31 -25.70
N ALA A 370 17.60 12.04 -25.31
CA ALA A 370 18.23 10.97 -26.06
C ALA A 370 17.68 9.59 -25.65
N ALA A 371 17.33 8.81 -26.67
CA ALA A 371 17.54 7.38 -26.68
C ALA A 371 18.75 7.12 -27.59
N ILE A 372 19.67 6.24 -27.19
CA ILE A 372 20.31 5.19 -28.03
C ILE A 372 21.54 4.59 -27.30
N ALA A 373 21.54 3.25 -27.31
CA ALA A 373 22.65 2.30 -27.28
C ALA A 373 23.57 2.19 -26.06
N ALA A 374 23.50 1.01 -25.42
CA ALA A 374 24.68 0.15 -25.31
C ALA A 374 24.27 -1.32 -25.42
N THR A 375 24.49 -1.87 -26.61
CA THR A 375 24.56 -3.29 -26.95
C THR A 375 25.91 -3.86 -26.51
N GLY A 376 25.91 -5.05 -25.92
CA GLY A 376 27.10 -5.88 -25.67
C GLY A 376 26.83 -6.82 -24.48
N GLY A 377 26.91 -8.14 -24.55
CA GLY A 377 27.64 -9.02 -25.47
C GLY A 377 28.70 -9.80 -24.68
N GLY A 378 28.44 -11.10 -24.44
CA GLY A 378 29.39 -12.06 -23.85
C GLY A 378 29.29 -12.19 -22.32
N SER A 379 29.55 -13.34 -21.69
CA SER A 379 29.97 -14.65 -22.17
C SER A 379 29.67 -15.66 -21.06
N ALA A 380 29.46 -16.91 -21.46
CA ALA A 380 29.29 -18.05 -20.58
C ALA A 380 30.51 -18.24 -19.65
N ALA A 381 30.24 -18.52 -18.37
CA ALA A 381 31.21 -19.11 -17.46
C ALA A 381 30.62 -20.42 -16.89
N VAL A 382 31.24 -21.50 -17.33
CA VAL A 382 31.10 -22.89 -16.86
C VAL A 382 31.49 -22.99 -15.39
N PRO A 383 30.82 -23.81 -14.56
CA PRO A 383 31.21 -24.02 -13.18
C PRO A 383 32.46 -24.89 -13.09
N THR A 384 33.53 -24.35 -12.49
CA THR A 384 34.68 -25.14 -12.06
C THR A 384 34.33 -25.88 -10.78
N VAL A 385 34.28 -27.21 -10.90
CA VAL A 385 34.28 -28.17 -9.80
C VAL A 385 35.66 -28.10 -9.12
N THR A 386 35.70 -27.67 -7.86
CA THR A 386 36.83 -27.92 -6.96
C THR A 386 36.39 -28.93 -5.91
N GLY A 387 36.99 -30.11 -6.00
CA GLY A 387 36.83 -31.17 -5.00
C GLY A 387 37.45 -30.75 -3.67
N SER A 388 36.75 -31.08 -2.59
CA SER A 388 37.34 -31.18 -1.26
C SER A 388 37.17 -32.61 -0.79
N ALA A 389 38.29 -33.32 -0.75
CA ALA A 389 38.42 -34.62 -0.13
C ALA A 389 38.34 -34.44 1.39
N HIS A 390 37.26 -34.93 2.01
CA HIS A 390 37.25 -35.20 3.44
C HIS A 390 37.45 -36.71 3.65
N THR A 391 38.54 -36.99 4.34
CA THR A 391 39.06 -38.28 4.75
C THR A 391 38.07 -39.03 5.63
N ASN A 392 37.77 -40.28 5.23
CA ASN A 392 37.20 -41.29 6.10
C ASN A 392 38.21 -41.62 7.21
N ALA A 393 37.91 -41.21 8.45
CA ALA A 393 38.56 -41.73 9.63
C ALA A 393 37.75 -42.93 10.12
N GLU A 394 38.30 -44.10 9.81
CA GLU A 394 38.00 -45.41 10.34
C GLU A 394 38.20 -45.39 11.87
N SER A 395 37.13 -45.48 12.66
CA SER A 395 37.24 -45.82 14.09
C SER A 395 36.82 -47.27 14.28
N VAL A 396 37.83 -48.14 14.15
CA VAL A 396 37.85 -49.51 14.67
C VAL A 396 37.97 -49.46 16.19
N GLY A 397 37.25 -50.34 16.88
CA GLY A 397 37.36 -50.60 18.32
C GLY A 397 36.19 -49.99 19.10
N ASP A 398 35.54 -50.67 20.03
CA ASP A 398 36.05 -51.77 20.81
C ASP A 398 34.89 -52.47 21.54
N ASP A 399 35.11 -53.76 21.79
CA ASP A 399 34.27 -54.71 22.48
C ASP A 399 33.67 -54.16 23.78
N ARG A 400 32.37 -54.39 24.01
CA ARG A 400 31.89 -54.64 25.36
C ARG A 400 30.88 -55.78 25.47
N PRO A 401 31.02 -56.65 26.51
CA PRO A 401 30.31 -57.90 26.60
C PRO A 401 29.04 -57.80 27.46
N ARG A 402 28.00 -58.55 27.06
CA ARG A 402 27.03 -59.15 27.99
C ARG A 402 27.59 -60.51 28.46
N PRO A 403 27.00 -61.19 29.45
CA PRO A 403 26.55 -60.77 30.77
C PRO A 403 27.18 -61.67 31.87
N ARG A 404 27.12 -61.28 33.14
CA ARG A 404 27.18 -62.25 34.26
C ARG A 404 26.15 -61.90 35.31
N GLY A 405 25.24 -62.83 35.55
CA GLY A 405 24.36 -62.82 36.69
C GLY A 405 25.05 -63.37 37.95
N ARG A 406 24.36 -63.13 39.07
CA ARG A 406 24.34 -63.78 40.40
C ARG A 406 23.72 -62.72 41.32
N SER A 407 22.81 -63.01 42.24
CA SER A 407 22.37 -64.25 42.89
C SER A 407 21.08 -63.93 43.63
#